data_AF-G0P2W6-F1
#
_entry.id   AF-G0P2W6-F1
#
_cell.length_a   1.000
_cell.length_b   1.000
_cell.length_c   1.000
_cell.angle_alpha   90.00
_cell.angle_beta   90.00
_cell.angle_gamma   90.00
#
_symmetry.space_group_name_H-M   'P 1'
#
loop_
_entity.id
_entity.type
_entity.pdbx_description
1 polymer ?
#
loop_
_entity_poly.entity_id
_entity_poly.type
_entity_poly.pdbx_seq_one_letter_code
_entity_poly.pdbx_strand_id
1 'polypeptide(L)'
;MDVPTLSIMLGGSAVKVVLCLVCYRRGSSSTTVLAMDMRNDICTSIVAIVCATIGDRYWPYADPLGAILVCGVIAKSWYGHALEQVPHLVGKRAERESLSRILKIVIEHDPRIKYVDHVMVYHTALEALAEVHIVMDENLPLKVTHDIAQGLEQKLMLLNFVERCFVHCDYECDGDK
;
A
#
# COMPACT_ATOMS: atom_id res chain seq x y z
N MET A 1 34.01 16.66 -20.32
CA MET A 1 32.70 16.00 -20.50
C MET A 1 32.33 16.07 -21.97
N ASP A 2 32.33 14.91 -22.63
CA ASP A 2 32.21 14.85 -24.08
C ASP A 2 30.76 15.06 -24.55
N VAL A 3 30.60 15.69 -25.71
CA VAL A 3 29.33 15.90 -26.41
C VAL A 3 28.46 14.62 -26.50
N PRO A 4 28.99 13.43 -26.83
CA PRO A 4 28.20 12.20 -26.83
C PRO A 4 27.64 11.85 -25.44
N THR A 5 28.43 11.97 -24.38
CA THR A 5 28.01 11.65 -23.00
C THR A 5 26.88 12.56 -22.55
N LEU A 6 27.01 13.86 -22.81
CA LEU A 6 25.99 14.85 -22.48
C LEU A 6 24.69 14.60 -23.27
N SER A 7 24.82 14.24 -24.55
CA SER A 7 23.67 13.93 -25.41
C SER A 7 22.89 12.69 -24.93
N ILE A 8 23.58 11.65 -24.49
CA ILE A 8 22.96 10.42 -23.96
C ILE A 8 22.20 10.73 -22.65
N MET A 9 22.83 11.47 -21.72
CA MET A 9 22.22 11.81 -20.43
C MET A 9 20.98 12.70 -20.58
N LEU A 10 21.05 13.70 -21.47
CA LEU A 10 19.92 14.57 -21.77
C LEU A 10 18.80 13.81 -22.49
N GLY A 11 19.15 12.96 -23.46
CA GLY A 11 18.18 12.13 -24.17
C GLY A 11 17.42 11.19 -23.24
N GLY A 12 18.13 10.49 -22.34
CA GLY A 12 17.51 9.64 -21.33
C GLY A 12 16.61 10.42 -20.36
N SER A 13 17.05 11.60 -19.92
CA SER A 13 16.25 12.47 -19.04
C SER A 13 14.97 12.95 -19.73
N ALA A 14 15.04 13.31 -21.02
CA ALA A 14 13.87 13.73 -21.80
C ALA A 14 12.83 12.62 -21.95
N VAL A 15 13.26 11.38 -22.21
CA VAL A 15 12.36 10.22 -22.26
C VAL A 15 11.67 10.02 -20.91
N LYS A 16 12.42 10.15 -19.80
CA LYS A 16 11.83 10.07 -18.45
C LYS A 16 10.78 11.15 -18.20
N VAL A 17 10.98 12.38 -18.68
CA VAL A 17 9.99 13.48 -18.56
C VAL A 17 8.69 13.11 -19.27
N VAL A 18 8.77 12.62 -20.50
CA VAL A 18 7.59 12.21 -21.28
C VAL A 18 6.83 11.09 -20.57
N LEU A 19 7.54 10.07 -20.10
CA LEU A 19 6.94 8.95 -19.36
C LEU A 19 6.33 9.40 -18.02
N CYS A 20 6.99 10.31 -17.31
CA CYS A 20 6.49 10.89 -16.06
C CYS A 20 5.14 11.60 -16.29
N LEU A 21 5.03 12.40 -17.36
CA LEU A 21 3.77 13.05 -17.75
C LEU A 21 2.68 12.02 -18.10
N VAL A 22 3.01 10.98 -18.86
CA VAL A 22 2.06 9.91 -19.21
C VAL A 22 1.55 9.19 -17.96
N CYS A 23 2.44 8.90 -17.00
CA CYS A 23 2.06 8.25 -15.75
C CYS A 23 1.16 9.14 -14.89
N TYR A 24 1.45 10.44 -14.77
CA TYR A 24 0.56 11.38 -14.09
C TYR A 24 -0.82 11.50 -14.75
N ARG A 25 -0.90 11.38 -16.08
CA ARG A 25 -2.20 11.38 -16.78
C ARG A 25 -3.04 10.13 -16.53
N ARG A 26 -2.43 8.99 -16.20
CA ARG A 26 -3.17 7.75 -15.89
C ARG A 26 -3.79 7.75 -14.50
N GLY A 27 -3.13 8.37 -13.51
CA GLY A 27 -3.72 8.66 -12.20
C GLY A 27 -4.03 7.45 -11.30
N SER A 28 -3.58 6.24 -11.63
CA SER A 28 -3.65 5.11 -10.69
C SER A 28 -2.60 5.26 -9.58
N SER A 29 -2.85 4.66 -8.41
CA SER A 29 -1.92 4.69 -7.28
C SER A 29 -0.51 4.22 -7.71
N SER A 30 -0.43 3.08 -8.40
CA SER A 30 0.84 2.55 -8.92
C SER A 30 1.51 3.48 -9.94
N THR A 31 0.74 4.07 -10.86
CA THR A 31 1.31 5.01 -11.85
C THR A 31 1.77 6.32 -11.23
N THR A 32 1.14 6.75 -10.14
CA THR A 32 1.52 7.97 -9.42
C THR A 32 2.83 7.78 -8.69
N VAL A 33 3.01 6.63 -8.02
CA VAL A 33 4.29 6.26 -7.38
C VAL A 33 5.40 6.19 -8.42
N LEU A 34 5.14 5.56 -9.57
CA LEU A 34 6.10 5.50 -10.66
C LEU A 34 6.45 6.90 -11.21
N ALA A 35 5.47 7.78 -11.35
CA ALA A 35 5.71 9.16 -11.80
C ALA A 35 6.57 9.95 -10.80
N MET A 36 6.36 9.76 -9.49
CA MET A 36 7.16 10.38 -8.43
C MET A 36 8.62 9.91 -8.47
N ASP A 37 8.85 8.61 -8.69
CA ASP A 37 10.18 8.03 -8.85
C ASP A 37 10.91 8.66 -10.06
N MET A 38 10.26 8.69 -11.22
CA MET A 38 10.82 9.29 -12.43
C MET A 38 11.14 10.78 -12.26
N ARG A 39 10.32 11.52 -11.51
CA ARG A 39 10.58 12.93 -11.17
C ARG A 39 11.84 13.07 -10.32
N ASN A 40 11.97 12.26 -9.28
CA ASN A 40 13.14 12.28 -8.41
C ASN A 40 14.41 11.93 -9.20
N ASP A 41 14.32 10.96 -10.11
CA ASP A 41 15.39 10.56 -11.02
C ASP A 41 15.82 11.66 -12.00
N ILE A 42 14.87 12.45 -12.52
CA ILE A 42 15.19 13.60 -13.37
C ILE A 42 15.95 14.66 -12.57
N CYS A 43 15.50 14.97 -11.34
CA CYS A 43 16.17 15.93 -10.46
C CYS A 43 17.61 15.51 -10.14
N THR A 44 17.83 14.23 -9.78
CA THR A 44 19.17 13.72 -9.46
C THR A 44 20.05 13.67 -10.71
N SER A 45 19.51 13.35 -11.87
CA SER A 45 20.24 13.39 -13.15
C SER A 45 20.69 14.80 -13.52
N ILE A 46 19.85 15.82 -13.29
CA ILE A 46 20.23 17.23 -13.52
C ILE A 46 21.39 17.62 -12.59
N VAL A 47 21.29 17.28 -11.30
CA VAL A 47 22.37 17.56 -10.33
C VAL A 47 23.66 16.86 -10.75
N ALA A 48 23.59 15.61 -11.20
CA ALA A 48 24.75 14.86 -11.69
C ALA A 48 25.40 15.54 -12.91
N ILE A 49 24.62 16.01 -13.89
CA ILE A 49 25.15 16.74 -15.06
C ILE A 49 25.84 18.04 -14.62
N VAL A 50 25.26 18.78 -13.68
CA VAL A 50 25.85 20.02 -13.15
C VAL A 50 27.16 19.74 -12.41
N CYS A 51 27.18 18.74 -11.52
CA CYS A 51 28.39 18.36 -10.79
C CYS A 51 29.49 17.84 -11.72
N ALA A 52 29.15 17.03 -12.72
CA ALA A 52 30.10 16.51 -13.69
C ALA A 52 30.71 17.60 -14.59
N THR A 53 29.88 18.56 -15.05
CA THR A 53 30.36 19.68 -15.87
C THR A 53 31.26 20.64 -15.08
N ILE A 54 30.93 20.91 -13.81
CA ILE A 54 31.78 21.71 -12.91
C ILE A 54 33.06 20.94 -12.56
N GLY A 55 32.94 19.63 -12.36
CA GLY A 55 34.03 18.69 -12.09
C GLY A 55 35.12 18.74 -13.16
N ASP A 56 34.69 18.67 -14.40
CA ASP A 56 35.55 18.65 -15.58
C ASP A 56 36.21 20.00 -15.87
N ARG A 57 35.52 21.12 -15.59
CA ARG A 57 35.99 22.45 -16.00
C ARG A 57 36.69 23.26 -14.92
N TYR A 58 36.29 23.12 -13.66
CA TYR A 58 36.73 24.01 -12.57
C TYR A 58 37.35 23.25 -11.39
N TRP A 59 36.72 22.15 -10.93
CA TRP A 59 37.17 21.47 -9.72
C TRP A 59 36.95 19.95 -9.77
N PRO A 60 37.99 19.14 -9.97
CA PRO A 60 37.87 17.68 -10.16
C PRO A 60 37.14 16.92 -9.04
N TYR A 61 37.15 17.44 -7.80
CA TYR A 61 36.47 16.81 -6.66
C TYR A 61 34.99 17.18 -6.54
N ALA A 62 34.47 18.10 -7.36
CA ALA A 62 33.07 18.50 -7.34
C ALA A 62 32.13 17.36 -7.75
N ASP A 63 32.54 16.53 -8.70
CA ASP A 63 31.77 15.38 -9.17
C ASP A 63 31.61 14.28 -8.10
N PRO A 64 32.69 13.74 -7.48
CA PRO A 64 32.55 12.74 -6.42
C PRO A 64 31.81 13.28 -5.18
N LEU A 65 31.99 14.56 -4.82
CA LEU A 65 31.28 15.17 -3.70
C LEU A 65 29.78 15.36 -4.00
N GLY A 66 29.45 15.77 -5.23
CA GLY A 66 28.07 15.83 -5.72
C GLY A 66 27.40 14.46 -5.74
N ALA A 67 28.11 13.42 -6.18
CA ALA A 67 27.62 12.05 -6.19
C ALA A 67 27.30 11.55 -4.77
N ILE A 68 28.18 11.79 -3.79
CA ILE A 68 27.93 11.42 -2.38
C ILE A 68 26.67 12.13 -1.85
N LEU A 69 26.51 13.43 -2.15
CA LEU A 69 25.35 14.20 -1.71
C LEU A 69 24.04 13.67 -2.33
N VAL A 70 24.03 13.41 -3.63
CA VAL A 70 22.88 12.84 -4.34
C VAL A 70 22.51 11.46 -3.77
N CYS A 71 23.50 10.58 -3.61
CA CYS A 71 23.29 9.27 -3.00
C CYS A 71 22.71 9.37 -1.58
N GLY A 72 23.20 10.30 -0.77
CA GLY A 72 22.68 10.54 0.58
C GLY A 72 21.21 11.00 0.59
N VAL A 73 20.83 11.88 -0.35
CA VAL A 73 19.44 12.33 -0.51
C VAL A 73 18.53 11.17 -0.94
N ILE A 74 18.95 10.38 -1.93
CA ILE A 74 18.20 9.21 -2.41
C ILE A 74 18.01 8.22 -1.26
N ALA A 75 19.08 7.88 -0.54
CA ALA A 75 19.04 6.95 0.58
C ALA A 75 18.07 7.43 1.68
N LYS A 76 18.12 8.71 2.04
CA LYS A 76 17.20 9.29 3.03
C LYS A 76 15.74 9.24 2.56
N SER A 77 15.48 9.57 1.29
CA SER A 77 14.14 9.53 0.71
C SER A 77 13.57 8.11 0.69
N TRP A 78 14.36 7.13 0.24
CA TRP A 78 13.96 5.72 0.21
C TRP A 78 13.74 5.16 1.61
N TYR A 79 14.58 5.53 2.58
CA TYR A 79 14.41 5.12 3.96
C TYR A 79 13.08 5.61 4.54
N GLY A 80 12.73 6.88 4.32
CA GLY A 80 11.44 7.44 4.73
C GLY A 80 10.26 6.70 4.10
N HIS A 81 10.28 6.50 2.77
CA HIS A 81 9.21 5.77 2.09
C HIS A 81 9.11 4.30 2.52
N ALA A 82 10.24 3.63 2.75
CA ALA A 82 10.24 2.27 3.27
C ALA A 82 9.56 2.19 4.63
N LEU A 83 9.87 3.10 5.56
CA LEU A 83 9.23 3.14 6.87
C LEU A 83 7.72 3.40 6.79
N GLU A 84 7.27 4.20 5.83
CA GLU A 84 5.84 4.46 5.62
C GLU A 84 5.10 3.27 5.00
N GLN A 85 5.72 2.53 4.08
CA GLN A 85 5.06 1.44 3.36
C GLN A 85 5.20 0.06 4.01
N VAL A 86 6.24 -0.18 4.81
CA VAL A 86 6.37 -1.45 5.56
C VAL A 86 5.14 -1.77 6.40
N PRO A 87 4.54 -0.83 7.18
CA PRO A 87 3.32 -1.11 7.93
C PRO A 87 2.14 -1.53 7.04
N HIS A 88 2.03 -0.99 5.82
CA HIS A 88 0.97 -1.36 4.88
C HIS A 88 1.18 -2.78 4.32
N LEU A 89 2.42 -3.23 4.18
CA LEU A 89 2.76 -4.60 3.76
C LEU A 89 2.59 -5.63 4.88
N VAL A 90 2.83 -5.22 6.13
CA VAL A 90 2.72 -6.10 7.31
C VAL A 90 1.25 -6.22 7.79
N GLY A 91 0.30 -5.56 7.12
CA GLY A 91 -1.12 -5.63 7.46
C GLY A 91 -1.49 -4.69 8.60
N LYS A 92 -1.30 -3.38 8.38
CA LYS A 92 -1.79 -2.36 9.31
C LYS A 92 -3.29 -2.55 9.53
N ARG A 93 -3.69 -2.63 10.80
CA ARG A 93 -5.10 -2.71 11.20
C ARG A 93 -5.87 -1.54 10.59
N ALA A 94 -7.03 -1.85 10.00
CA ALA A 94 -7.90 -0.86 9.38
C ALA A 94 -8.37 0.18 10.40
N GLU A 95 -8.78 1.33 9.85
CA GLU A 95 -9.28 2.45 10.64
C GLU A 95 -10.49 2.03 11.50
N ARG A 96 -10.62 2.66 12.67
CA ARG A 96 -11.70 2.35 13.64
C ARG A 96 -13.10 2.51 13.01
N GLU A 97 -13.25 3.39 12.03
CA GLU A 97 -14.51 3.57 11.30
C GLU A 97 -14.90 2.32 10.51
N SER A 98 -13.97 1.73 9.74
CA SER A 98 -14.19 0.50 8.98
C SER A 98 -14.57 -0.67 9.88
N LEU A 99 -13.88 -0.80 11.03
CA LEU A 99 -14.18 -1.84 12.02
C LEU A 99 -15.58 -1.66 12.62
N SER A 100 -15.97 -0.43 12.96
CA SER A 100 -17.29 -0.13 13.53
C SER A 100 -18.42 -0.42 12.53
N ARG A 101 -18.19 -0.14 11.24
CA ARG A 101 -19.13 -0.46 10.16
C ARG A 101 -19.33 -1.96 9.99
N ILE A 102 -18.25 -2.73 9.96
CA ILE A 102 -18.33 -4.20 9.86
C ILE A 102 -19.05 -4.77 11.09
N LEU A 103 -18.67 -4.33 12.30
CA LEU A 103 -19.31 -4.81 13.52
C LEU A 103 -20.81 -4.55 13.54
N LYS A 104 -21.25 -3.37 13.09
CA LYS A 104 -22.67 -3.03 12.98
C LYS A 104 -23.40 -4.00 12.04
N ILE A 105 -22.82 -4.28 10.87
CA ILE A 105 -23.40 -5.20 9.88
C ILE A 105 -23.52 -6.62 10.45
N VAL A 106 -22.49 -7.08 11.18
CA VAL A 106 -22.49 -8.42 11.81
C VAL A 106 -23.59 -8.53 12.86
N ILE A 107 -23.72 -7.53 13.74
CA ILE A 107 -24.74 -7.53 14.81
C ILE A 107 -26.16 -7.46 14.23
N GLU A 108 -26.37 -6.71 13.16
CA GLU A 108 -27.69 -6.55 12.52
C GLU A 108 -28.02 -7.70 11.54
N HIS A 109 -27.13 -8.66 11.33
CA HIS A 109 -27.28 -9.67 10.27
C HIS A 109 -28.34 -10.73 10.58
N ASP A 110 -28.25 -11.39 11.74
CA ASP A 110 -29.18 -12.45 12.14
C ASP A 110 -29.25 -12.57 13.68
N PRO A 111 -30.44 -12.69 14.29
CA PRO A 111 -30.61 -12.81 15.75
C PRO A 111 -30.05 -14.11 16.35
N ARG A 112 -29.70 -15.12 15.54
CA ARG A 112 -29.10 -16.38 16.01
C ARG A 112 -27.60 -16.25 16.28
N ILE A 113 -26.97 -15.15 15.88
CA ILE A 113 -25.61 -14.80 16.27
C ILE A 113 -25.67 -14.34 17.73
N LYS A 114 -25.11 -15.13 18.64
CA LYS A 114 -25.13 -14.83 20.08
C LYS A 114 -24.06 -13.80 20.44
N TYR A 115 -22.84 -14.02 19.96
CA TYR A 115 -21.69 -13.20 20.27
C TYR A 115 -20.79 -13.03 19.04
N VAL A 116 -20.01 -11.94 19.05
CA VAL A 116 -18.92 -11.73 18.10
C VAL A 116 -17.64 -11.86 18.89
N ASP A 117 -16.92 -12.96 18.66
CA ASP A 117 -15.72 -13.30 19.43
C ASP A 117 -14.51 -12.46 18.98
N HIS A 118 -14.30 -12.41 17.66
CA HIS A 118 -13.17 -11.72 17.08
C HIS A 118 -13.54 -10.99 15.78
N VAL A 119 -13.08 -9.75 15.64
CA VAL A 119 -13.16 -8.99 14.38
C VAL A 119 -11.82 -8.35 14.10
N MET A 120 -11.20 -8.78 13.01
CA MET A 120 -9.96 -8.22 12.52
C MET A 120 -10.13 -7.74 11.10
N VAL A 121 -9.69 -6.52 10.85
CA VAL A 121 -9.71 -5.91 9.52
C VAL A 121 -8.31 -5.38 9.30
N TYR A 122 -7.63 -5.85 8.27
CA TYR A 122 -6.27 -5.46 7.95
C TYR A 122 -6.18 -5.15 6.46
N HIS A 123 -5.39 -4.13 6.12
CA HIS A 123 -5.22 -3.72 4.73
C HIS A 123 -4.08 -4.49 4.06
N THR A 124 -4.36 -5.01 2.87
CA THR A 124 -3.36 -5.52 1.93
C THR A 124 -3.30 -4.55 0.76
N ALA A 125 -2.34 -3.62 0.83
CA ALA A 125 -2.17 -2.53 -0.13
C ALA A 125 -3.35 -1.55 -0.22
N LEU A 126 -4.28 -1.75 -1.16
CA LEU A 126 -5.38 -0.81 -1.45
C LEU A 126 -6.72 -1.25 -0.84
N GLU A 127 -6.91 -2.54 -0.65
CA GLU A 127 -8.16 -3.12 -0.17
C GLU A 127 -7.94 -3.80 1.19
N ALA A 128 -9.04 -4.11 1.89
CA ALA A 128 -9.01 -4.72 3.21
C ALA A 128 -9.43 -6.18 3.16
N LEU A 129 -8.77 -6.99 3.98
CA LEU A 129 -9.18 -8.32 4.36
C LEU A 129 -9.88 -8.25 5.72
N ALA A 130 -11.06 -8.88 5.81
CA ALA A 130 -11.85 -8.91 7.03
C ALA A 130 -12.02 -10.35 7.54
N GLU A 131 -11.58 -10.61 8.75
CA GLU A 131 -11.79 -11.87 9.46
C GLU A 131 -12.78 -11.64 10.61
N VAL A 132 -13.86 -12.42 10.62
CA VAL A 132 -14.95 -12.29 11.58
C VAL A 132 -15.25 -13.66 12.17
N HIS A 133 -15.21 -13.77 13.49
CA HIS A 133 -15.60 -14.95 14.23
C HIS A 133 -16.92 -14.66 14.94
N ILE A 134 -17.95 -15.44 14.60
CA ILE A 134 -19.27 -15.37 15.21
C ILE A 134 -19.55 -16.62 16.02
N VAL A 135 -20.25 -16.46 17.14
CA VAL A 135 -20.65 -17.57 18.00
C VAL A 135 -22.13 -17.83 17.83
N MET A 136 -22.47 -19.07 17.50
CA MET A 136 -23.85 -19.54 17.31
C MET A 136 -24.17 -20.70 18.26
N ASP A 137 -25.45 -21.10 18.32
CA ASP A 137 -25.86 -22.24 19.15
C ASP A 137 -25.34 -23.57 18.59
N GLU A 138 -24.77 -24.41 19.45
CA GLU A 138 -24.25 -25.74 19.10
C GLU A 138 -25.32 -26.70 18.54
N ASN A 139 -26.60 -26.48 18.88
CA ASN A 139 -27.70 -27.34 18.44
C ASN A 139 -28.26 -26.91 17.08
N LEU A 140 -27.77 -25.81 16.49
CA LEU A 140 -28.18 -25.41 15.16
C LEU A 140 -27.64 -26.39 14.12
N PRO A 141 -28.47 -26.83 13.15
CA PRO A 141 -27.98 -27.66 12.06
C PRO A 141 -26.87 -26.94 11.29
N LEU A 142 -25.81 -27.66 10.90
CA LEU A 142 -24.69 -27.12 10.11
C LEU A 142 -25.15 -26.36 8.87
N LYS A 143 -26.22 -26.83 8.22
CA LYS A 143 -26.82 -26.15 7.07
C LYS A 143 -27.23 -24.71 7.42
N VAL A 144 -27.88 -24.54 8.57
CA VAL A 144 -28.39 -23.23 9.02
C VAL A 144 -27.24 -22.30 9.39
N THR A 145 -26.24 -22.78 10.12
CA THR A 145 -25.07 -21.97 10.49
C THR A 145 -24.27 -21.57 9.25
N HIS A 146 -24.07 -22.50 8.32
CA HIS A 146 -23.43 -22.23 7.03
C HIS A 146 -24.18 -21.17 6.21
N ASP A 147 -25.50 -21.31 6.05
CA ASP A 147 -26.30 -20.36 5.25
C ASP A 147 -26.25 -18.94 5.85
N ILE A 148 -26.24 -18.81 7.19
CA ILE A 148 -26.11 -17.53 7.88
C ILE A 148 -24.70 -16.94 7.71
N ALA A 149 -23.66 -17.74 7.93
CA ALA A 149 -22.27 -17.32 7.80
C ALA A 149 -21.93 -16.92 6.35
N GLN A 150 -22.35 -17.71 5.36
CA GLN A 150 -22.16 -17.41 3.95
C GLN A 150 -22.92 -16.13 3.54
N GLY A 151 -24.14 -15.94 4.05
CA GLY A 151 -24.89 -14.70 3.85
C GLY A 151 -24.19 -13.47 4.44
N LEU A 152 -23.52 -13.64 5.59
CA LEU A 152 -22.74 -12.57 6.22
C LEU A 152 -21.49 -12.24 5.40
N GLU A 153 -20.76 -13.25 4.94
CA GLU A 153 -19.58 -13.10 4.08
C GLU A 153 -19.93 -12.31 2.82
N GLN A 154 -20.99 -12.71 2.12
CA GLN A 154 -21.47 -12.01 0.92
C GLN A 154 -21.86 -10.55 1.22
N LYS A 155 -22.53 -10.29 2.34
CA LYS A 155 -22.93 -8.93 2.73
C LYS A 155 -21.71 -8.04 3.02
N LEU A 156 -20.66 -8.60 3.64
CA LEU A 156 -19.43 -7.86 3.92
C LEU A 156 -18.58 -7.61 2.67
N MET A 157 -18.57 -8.53 1.70
CA MET A 157 -17.89 -8.34 0.41
C MET A 157 -18.55 -7.26 -0.48
N LEU A 158 -19.78 -6.83 -0.19
CA LEU A 158 -20.40 -5.71 -0.90
C LEU A 158 -19.82 -4.34 -0.49
N LEU A 159 -19.01 -4.29 0.56
CA LEU A 159 -18.35 -3.05 0.98
C LEU A 159 -17.19 -2.74 0.03
N ASN A 160 -17.19 -1.53 -0.54
CA ASN A 160 -16.19 -1.10 -1.54
C ASN A 160 -14.72 -1.18 -1.09
N PHE A 161 -14.46 -1.31 0.21
CA PHE A 161 -13.11 -1.39 0.77
C PHE A 161 -12.70 -2.79 1.18
N VAL A 162 -13.59 -3.79 1.07
CA VAL A 162 -13.35 -5.19 1.45
C VAL A 162 -13.10 -6.01 0.19
N GLU A 163 -11.87 -6.48 0.00
CA GLU A 163 -11.52 -7.39 -1.11
C GLU A 163 -12.07 -8.79 -0.84
N ARG A 164 -11.92 -9.25 0.40
CA ARG A 164 -12.30 -10.59 0.83
C ARG A 164 -12.64 -10.61 2.31
N CYS A 165 -13.62 -11.44 2.65
CA CYS A 165 -14.03 -11.67 4.02
C CYS A 165 -13.96 -13.17 4.35
N PHE A 166 -13.52 -13.49 5.56
CA PHE A 166 -13.57 -14.84 6.12
C PHE A 166 -14.45 -14.81 7.36
N VAL A 167 -15.54 -15.58 7.32
CA VAL A 167 -16.45 -15.73 8.46
C VAL A 167 -16.23 -17.11 9.06
N HIS A 168 -15.72 -17.16 10.28
CA HIS A 168 -15.66 -18.36 11.08
C HIS A 168 -16.88 -18.43 12.02
N CYS A 169 -17.46 -19.62 12.16
CA CYS A 169 -18.60 -19.84 13.03
C CYS A 169 -18.21 -20.82 14.13
N ASP A 170 -18.11 -20.31 15.35
CA ASP A 170 -17.81 -21.06 16.56
C ASP A 170 -19.08 -21.36 17.35
N TYR A 171 -18.98 -22.31 18.28
CA TYR A 171 -20.04 -22.63 19.24
C TYR A 171 -19.71 -22.20 20.67
N GLU A 172 -18.46 -21.79 20.93
CA GLU A 172 -17.93 -21.25 22.20
C GLU A 172 -17.03 -20.04 21.90
N CYS A 173 -16.87 -19.12 22.86
CA CYS A 173 -15.90 -18.02 22.74
C CYS A 173 -14.48 -18.50 23.08
N ASP A 174 -13.48 -18.12 22.28
CA ASP A 174 -12.09 -18.61 22.42
C ASP A 174 -11.32 -17.96 23.59
N GLY A 175 -11.97 -17.08 24.36
CA GLY A 175 -11.39 -16.37 25.52
C GLY A 175 -11.70 -16.95 26.91
N ASP A 176 -12.51 -18.01 27.01
CA ASP A 176 -13.01 -18.56 28.30
C ASP A 176 -12.22 -19.80 28.81
N LYS A 177 -10.94 -19.95 28.43
CA LYS A 177 -10.04 -21.00 28.95
C LYS A 177 -8.75 -20.46 29.55
#